data_AF-A0A0M2U5A5-F1
#
_entry.id   AF-A0A0M2U5A5-F1
#
_cell.length_a   1.000
_cell.length_b   1.000
_cell.length_c   1.000
_cell.angle_alpha   90.00
_cell.angle_beta   90.00
_cell.angle_gamma   90.00
#
_symmetry.space_group_name_H-M   'P 1'
#
loop_
_entity.id
_entity.type
_entity.pdbx_description
1 polymer ?
#
loop_
_entity_poly.entity_id
_entity_poly.type
_entity_poly.pdbx_seq_one_letter_code
_entity_poly.pdbx_strand_id
1 'polypeptide(L)'
;MSIRACSYVDKIVIDKPKELFRQFRRLGVYEWADVLGEANGDYNREIMAVCFSDTELFDVPIYWSVLKQILLEEEGRTAPIQSPVLISNKVFERIYRIAFNQTQGGTINAR
;
A
#
# COMPACT_ATOMS: atom_id res chain seq x y z
N MET A 1 5.08 -8.48 -8.84
CA MET A 1 4.51 -7.45 -7.96
C MET A 1 5.63 -6.62 -7.37
N SER A 2 5.41 -5.31 -7.21
CA SER A 2 6.36 -4.36 -6.62
C SER A 2 5.61 -3.27 -5.87
N ILE A 3 6.17 -2.75 -4.77
CA ILE A 3 5.68 -1.53 -4.12
C ILE A 3 6.28 -0.33 -4.85
N ARG A 4 5.45 0.69 -5.12
CA ARG A 4 5.81 1.84 -5.97
C ARG A 4 5.57 3.20 -5.31
N ALA A 5 4.89 3.23 -4.16
CA ALA A 5 4.53 4.45 -3.47
C ALA A 5 4.20 4.14 -2.01
N CYS A 6 4.21 5.17 -1.18
CA CYS A 6 3.54 5.17 0.13
C CYS A 6 2.57 6.35 0.24
N SER A 7 1.66 6.29 1.20
CA SER A 7 0.69 7.34 1.48
C SER A 7 0.29 7.27 2.94
N TYR A 8 -0.19 8.39 3.48
CA TYR A 8 -0.76 8.43 4.82
C TYR A 8 -2.23 8.01 4.76
N VAL A 9 -2.66 7.17 5.72
CA VAL A 9 -4.08 6.85 5.87
C VAL A 9 -4.73 7.94 6.70
N ASP A 10 -5.62 8.71 6.10
CA ASP A 10 -6.32 9.80 6.77
C ASP A 10 -7.55 9.31 7.52
N LYS A 11 -8.28 8.38 6.88
CA LYS A 11 -9.58 7.92 7.35
C LYS A 11 -9.88 6.53 6.85
N ILE A 12 -10.46 5.71 7.72
CA ILE A 12 -11.10 4.46 7.36
C ILE A 12 -12.59 4.62 7.65
N VAL A 13 -13.45 4.28 6.67
CA VAL A 13 -14.90 4.29 6.83
C VAL A 13 -15.43 2.91 6.51
N ILE A 14 -16.15 2.32 7.46
CA ILE A 14 -16.89 1.07 7.28
C ILE A 14 -18.36 1.43 7.29
N ASP A 15 -19.05 1.20 6.18
CA ASP A 15 -20.48 1.50 6.05
C ASP A 15 -21.08 0.70 4.89
N LYS A 16 -22.38 0.85 4.67
CA LYS A 16 -23.12 0.27 3.56
C LYS A 16 -22.69 0.88 2.22
N PRO A 17 -22.79 0.14 1.11
CA PRO A 17 -22.27 0.56 -0.19
C PRO A 17 -22.87 1.89 -0.66
N LYS A 18 -24.17 2.08 -0.43
CA LYS A 18 -24.90 3.30 -0.82
C LYS A 18 -24.39 4.54 -0.12
N GLU A 19 -24.08 4.45 1.17
CA GLU A 19 -23.59 5.59 1.96
C GLU A 19 -22.16 5.94 1.57
N LEU A 20 -21.30 4.93 1.38
CA LEU A 20 -19.94 5.13 0.89
C LEU A 20 -19.93 5.76 -0.51
N PHE A 21 -20.73 5.25 -1.44
CA PHE A 21 -20.82 5.82 -2.79
C PHE A 21 -21.30 7.27 -2.73
N ARG A 22 -22.35 7.57 -1.95
CA ARG A 22 -22.84 8.94 -1.76
C ARG A 22 -21.76 9.87 -1.24
N GLN A 23 -20.94 9.41 -0.29
CA GLN A 23 -19.87 10.20 0.33
C GLN A 23 -18.70 10.46 -0.62
N PHE A 24 -18.30 9.45 -1.40
CA PHE A 24 -17.04 9.47 -2.16
C PHE A 24 -17.19 9.59 -3.68
N ARG A 25 -18.40 9.53 -4.23
CA ARG A 25 -18.66 9.65 -5.70
C ARG A 25 -18.04 10.88 -6.35
N ARG A 26 -17.82 11.96 -5.59
CA ARG A 26 -17.16 13.18 -6.10
C ARG A 26 -15.70 12.97 -6.52
N LEU A 27 -15.06 11.89 -6.06
CA LEU A 27 -13.70 11.53 -6.45
C LEU A 27 -13.63 10.93 -7.86
N GLY A 28 -14.74 10.39 -8.38
CA GLY A 28 -14.86 9.92 -9.77
C GLY A 28 -14.07 8.65 -10.13
N VAL A 29 -13.46 7.95 -9.15
CA VAL A 29 -12.64 6.76 -9.40
C VAL A 29 -13.47 5.48 -9.56
N TYR A 30 -14.54 5.33 -8.78
CA TYR A 30 -15.42 4.17 -8.78
C TYR A 30 -16.83 4.56 -9.16
N GLU A 31 -17.48 3.75 -9.98
CA GLU A 31 -18.90 3.85 -10.28
C GLU A 31 -19.74 3.08 -9.24
N TRP A 32 -21.07 3.28 -9.27
CA TRP A 32 -21.97 2.59 -8.35
C TRP A 32 -21.86 1.07 -8.47
N ALA A 33 -21.72 0.56 -9.69
CA ALA A 33 -21.58 -0.86 -9.95
C ALA A 33 -20.32 -1.47 -9.31
N ASP A 34 -19.20 -0.74 -9.30
CA ASP A 34 -17.95 -1.18 -8.68
C ASP A 34 -18.13 -1.30 -7.16
N VAL A 35 -18.70 -0.27 -6.53
CA VAL A 35 -18.91 -0.21 -5.08
C VAL A 35 -19.90 -1.30 -4.61
N LEU A 36 -20.98 -1.53 -5.35
CA LEU A 36 -21.92 -2.62 -5.05
C LEU A 36 -21.32 -4.01 -5.34
N GLY A 37 -20.47 -4.10 -6.36
CA GLY A 37 -19.71 -5.31 -6.70
C GLY A 37 -18.83 -5.78 -5.55
N GLU A 38 -18.12 -4.86 -4.89
CA GLU A 38 -17.31 -5.15 -3.69
C GLU A 38 -18.16 -5.72 -2.55
N ALA A 39 -19.42 -5.31 -2.46
CA ALA A 39 -20.38 -5.85 -1.50
C ALA A 39 -21.04 -7.17 -1.95
N ASN A 40 -20.57 -7.78 -3.03
CA ASN A 40 -21.18 -8.96 -3.69
C ASN A 40 -22.66 -8.76 -4.02
N GLY A 41 -23.07 -7.54 -4.38
CA GLY A 41 -24.47 -7.22 -4.70
C GLY A 41 -25.38 -6.99 -3.49
N ASP A 42 -24.87 -7.11 -2.26
CA ASP A 42 -25.65 -6.91 -1.04
C ASP A 42 -25.60 -5.45 -0.57
N TYR A 43 -26.74 -4.77 -0.59
CA TYR A 43 -26.91 -3.38 -0.18
C TYR A 43 -26.70 -3.14 1.32
N ASN A 44 -26.75 -4.18 2.14
CA ASN A 44 -26.63 -4.09 3.60
C ASN A 44 -25.29 -4.60 4.12
N ARG A 45 -24.48 -5.24 3.27
CA ARG A 45 -23.15 -5.70 3.65
C ARG A 45 -22.23 -4.51 3.80
N GLU A 46 -21.65 -4.37 4.99
CA GLU A 46 -20.64 -3.35 5.24
C GLU A 46 -19.37 -3.65 4.43
N ILE A 47 -18.85 -2.61 3.79
CA ILE A 47 -17.56 -2.63 3.08
C ILE A 47 -16.70 -1.48 3.60
N MET A 48 -15.41 -1.49 3.27
CA MET A 48 -14.44 -0.53 3.78
C MET A 48 -13.96 0.42 2.69
N ALA A 49 -14.01 1.72 2.95
CA ALA A 49 -13.32 2.75 2.18
C ALA A 49 -12.11 3.26 2.96
N VAL A 50 -10.94 3.27 2.31
CA VAL A 50 -9.71 3.84 2.85
C VAL A 50 -9.42 5.15 2.12
N CYS A 51 -9.43 6.25 2.85
CA CYS A 51 -8.98 7.55 2.36
C CYS A 51 -7.52 7.75 2.75
N PHE A 52 -6.72 8.15 1.78
CA PHE A 52 -5.30 8.42 1.97
C PHE A 52 -4.90 9.72 1.26
N SER A 53 -3.84 10.34 1.78
CA SER A 53 -3.27 11.57 1.27
C SER A 53 -1.75 11.47 1.19
N ASP A 54 -1.12 12.55 0.70
CA ASP A 54 0.32 12.72 0.65
C ASP A 54 1.03 11.50 0.03
N THR A 55 0.55 11.13 -1.16
CA THR A 55 1.13 10.02 -1.92
C THR A 55 2.51 10.39 -2.43
N GLU A 56 3.51 9.70 -1.93
CA GLU A 56 4.89 9.82 -2.37
C GLU A 56 5.22 8.67 -3.32
N LEU A 57 5.55 9.00 -4.57
CA LEU A 57 5.99 8.01 -5.57
C LEU A 57 7.46 7.68 -5.35
N PHE A 58 7.79 6.39 -5.36
CA PHE A 58 9.16 5.93 -5.18
C PHE A 58 9.99 6.11 -6.46
N ASP A 59 11.24 6.55 -6.32
CA ASP A 59 12.19 6.63 -7.44
C ASP A 59 12.57 5.24 -7.98
N VAL A 60 12.60 4.24 -7.07
CA VAL A 60 12.93 2.85 -7.39
C VAL A 60 11.84 1.92 -6.85
N PRO A 61 11.34 0.97 -7.65
CA PRO A 61 10.42 -0.05 -7.14
C PRO A 61 11.05 -0.95 -6.09
N ILE A 62 10.27 -1.28 -5.06
CA ILE A 62 10.60 -2.34 -4.11
C ILE A 62 10.01 -3.65 -4.60
N TYR A 63 10.85 -4.51 -5.16
CA TYR A 63 10.46 -5.85 -5.60
C TYR A 63 10.21 -6.78 -4.42
N TRP A 64 9.40 -7.82 -4.68
CA TRP A 64 9.03 -8.81 -3.67
C TRP A 64 10.22 -9.51 -3.00
N SER A 65 11.29 -9.78 -3.75
CA SER A 65 12.53 -10.36 -3.20
C SER A 65 13.18 -9.45 -2.15
N VAL A 66 13.26 -8.16 -2.43
CA VAL A 66 13.82 -7.15 -1.52
C VAL A 66 12.97 -7.02 -0.27
N LEU A 67 11.64 -6.94 -0.43
CA LEU A 67 10.72 -6.85 0.70
C LEU A 67 10.79 -8.07 1.62
N LYS A 68 10.85 -9.28 1.05
CA LYS A 68 11.05 -10.52 1.82
C LYS A 68 12.33 -10.48 2.65
N GLN A 69 13.42 -10.01 2.04
CA GLN A 69 14.71 -9.91 2.72
C GLN A 69 14.63 -8.95 3.90
N ILE A 70 14.05 -7.76 3.71
CA ILE A 70 13.88 -6.77 4.78
C ILE A 70 13.05 -7.34 5.94
N LEU A 71 11.90 -7.98 5.65
CA LEU A 71 11.04 -8.56 6.68
C LEU A 71 11.75 -9.68 7.46
N LEU A 72 12.53 -10.52 6.77
CA LEU A 72 13.27 -11.59 7.40
C LEU A 72 14.38 -11.05 8.31
N GLU A 73 15.11 -10.03 7.86
CA GLU A 73 16.22 -9.45 8.61
C GLU A 73 15.76 -8.60 9.81
N GLU A 74 14.71 -7.79 9.65
CA GLU A 74 14.27 -6.87 10.70
C GLU A 74 13.28 -7.50 11.69
N GLU A 75 12.53 -8.52 11.26
CA GLU A 75 11.43 -9.09 12.04
C GLU A 75 11.43 -10.62 12.13
N GLY A 76 12.41 -11.29 11.51
CA GLY A 76 12.54 -12.75 11.59
C GLY A 76 11.39 -13.52 10.92
N ARG A 77 10.61 -12.87 10.06
CA ARG A 77 9.44 -13.46 9.41
C ARG A 77 9.37 -13.14 7.93
N THR A 78 8.67 -13.99 7.20
CA THR A 78 8.13 -13.62 5.88
C THR A 78 6.61 -13.66 5.98
N ALA A 79 5.92 -12.68 5.40
CA ALA A 79 4.46 -12.62 5.46
C ALA A 79 3.90 -12.55 4.04
N PRO A 80 2.98 -13.45 3.62
CA PRO A 80 2.25 -13.24 2.38
C PRO A 80 1.40 -11.97 2.49
N ILE A 81 1.57 -11.04 1.54
CA ILE A 81 0.82 -9.78 1.51
C ILE A 81 -0.48 -10.00 0.74
N GLN A 82 -1.40 -10.74 1.35
CA GLN A 82 -2.77 -10.91 0.84
C GLN A 82 -3.76 -9.89 1.46
N SER A 83 -3.32 -9.20 2.51
CA SER A 83 -4.06 -8.17 3.25
C SER A 83 -3.07 -7.14 3.81
N PRO A 84 -3.54 -6.01 4.38
CA PRO A 84 -2.67 -5.09 5.10
C PRO A 84 -1.91 -5.81 6.22
N VAL A 85 -0.58 -5.66 6.22
CA VAL A 85 0.31 -6.25 7.23
C VAL A 85 0.94 -5.13 8.03
N LEU A 86 0.79 -5.20 9.36
CA LEU A 86 1.53 -4.31 10.25
C LEU A 86 3.03 -4.62 10.12
N ILE A 87 3.82 -3.58 9.95
CA ILE A 87 5.29 -3.63 9.93
C ILE A 87 5.83 -2.68 10.99
N SER A 88 7.02 -2.98 11.49
CA SER A 88 7.75 -2.09 12.38
C SER A 88 8.25 -0.85 11.64
N ASN A 89 8.54 0.21 12.41
CA ASN A 89 9.12 1.44 11.87
C ASN A 89 10.47 1.17 11.18
N LYS A 90 11.26 0.19 11.65
CA LYS A 90 12.54 -0.19 11.04
C LYS A 90 12.35 -0.74 9.62
N VAL A 91 11.37 -1.60 9.43
CA VAL A 91 11.01 -2.12 8.09
C VAL A 91 10.59 -0.98 7.18
N PHE A 92 9.71 -0.08 7.64
CA PHE A 92 9.28 1.07 6.86
C PHE A 92 10.44 1.99 6.48
N GLU A 93 11.29 2.36 7.45
CA GLU A 93 12.47 3.19 7.21
C GLU A 93 13.38 2.58 6.14
N ARG A 94 13.61 1.26 6.20
CA ARG A 94 14.48 0.56 5.26
C ARG A 94 13.88 0.50 3.86
N ILE A 95 12.58 0.26 3.74
CA ILE A 95 11.84 0.34 2.47
C ILE A 95 11.96 1.75 1.89
N TYR A 96 11.66 2.77 2.68
CA TYR A 96 11.67 4.17 2.26
C TYR A 96 13.06 4.62 1.81
N ARG A 97 14.12 4.27 2.55
CA ARG A 97 15.51 4.56 2.17
C ARG A 97 15.89 3.91 0.84
N ILE A 98 15.51 2.66 0.58
CA ILE A 98 15.83 2.00 -0.70
C ILE A 98 15.03 2.64 -1.85
N ALA A 99 13.77 2.97 -1.59
CA ALA A 99 12.85 3.55 -2.56
C ALA A 99 13.30 4.94 -3.07
N PHE A 100 13.91 5.75 -2.20
CA PHE A 100 14.32 7.14 -2.48
C PHE A 100 15.84 7.35 -2.57
N ASN A 101 16.67 6.30 -2.50
CA ASN A 101 18.12 6.42 -2.71
C ASN A 101 18.57 5.58 -3.92
N GLN A 102 18.90 6.24 -5.03
CA GLN A 102 19.67 5.62 -6.11
C GLN A 102 21.19 5.68 -5.81
N THR A 103 21.83 4.50 -5.72
CA THR A 103 23.27 4.24 -5.94
C THR A 103 24.31 5.23 -5.36
N GLN A 104 24.95 4.86 -4.25
CA GLN A 104 26.42 4.91 -4.26
C GLN A 104 26.93 3.70 -5.05
N GLY A 105 26.96 3.84 -6.37
CA GLY A 105 27.77 3.01 -7.25
C GLY A 105 29.23 3.40 -7.08
N GLY A 106 29.84 3.01 -5.96
CA GLY A 106 31.29 3.01 -5.81
C GLY A 106 31.88 1.93 -6.68
N THR A 107 32.50 2.32 -7.79
CA THR A 107 33.33 1.45 -8.61
C THR A 107 34.48 0.90 -7.77
N ILE A 108 34.35 -0.31 -7.23
CA ILE A 108 35.51 -1.16 -6.92
C ILE A 108 35.82 -1.98 -8.17
N ASN A 109 36.46 -1.34 -9.14
CA ASN A 109 37.32 -2.06 -10.07
C ASN A 109 38.69 -2.16 -9.39
N ALA A 110 38.92 -3.26 -8.70
CA ALA A 110 40.26 -3.74 -8.43
C ALA A 110 40.79 -4.37 -9.73
N ARG A 111 41.68 -3.65 -10.41
CA ARG A 111 42.72 -4.21 -11.26
C ARG A 111 44.01 -3.48 -10.94
#